data_AF-A0A1G6X8X9-F1
#
_entry.id   AF-A0A1G6X8X9-F1
#
_cell.length_a   1.000
_cell.length_b   1.000
_cell.length_c   1.000
_cell.angle_alpha   90.00
_cell.angle_beta   90.00
_cell.angle_gamma   90.00
#
_symmetry.space_group_name_H-M   'P 1'
#
loop_
_entity.id
_entity.type
_entity.pdbx_description
1 polymer ?
#
loop_
_entity_poly.entity_id
_entity_poly.type
_entity_poly.pdbx_seq_one_letter_code
_entity_poly.pdbx_strand_id
1 'polypeptide(L)'
;MRKTIVHPLAPWIWHDSEVLILGTLPSPESRRRGLYYGHPQNRFWPTLARLFKEPQPLHADACREFAKRHKIALWDVFAQADIDGADDSSIRHAELNNIPAKIKGTAIGHIFCTGQKAWQTYQANWADTIDLPASLLPSPSPANRAHWPDAALPDAYTVIKDALHTPAPFPGGRNLFDLSPLDADQAEQVEVLQEDAGWRIERIVSRGHCSPEGFLYDQADCEWVAVLDGRAILADDTGRRMVLNTGDHALLPPHRRHSVIDTTDPCIWLACFRKSAEA
;
A
#
# COMPACT_ATOMS: atom_id res chain seq x y z
N MET A 1 -4.96 33.66 -14.26
CA MET A 1 -5.74 34.24 -13.13
C MET A 1 -6.43 33.09 -12.45
N ARG A 2 -6.14 32.88 -11.16
CA ARG A 2 -6.67 31.75 -10.38
C ARG A 2 -8.19 31.81 -10.30
N LYS A 3 -8.82 30.65 -10.43
CA LYS A 3 -10.26 30.46 -10.29
C LYS A 3 -10.52 29.32 -9.32
N THR A 4 -11.53 29.48 -8.46
CA THR A 4 -12.08 28.38 -7.66
C THR A 4 -12.80 27.41 -8.58
N ILE A 5 -12.37 26.17 -8.57
CA ILE A 5 -12.94 25.08 -9.35
C ILE A 5 -13.52 24.06 -8.39
N VAL A 6 -14.84 23.86 -8.45
CA VAL A 6 -15.52 22.71 -7.85
C VAL A 6 -15.47 21.57 -8.86
N HIS A 7 -15.14 20.37 -8.40
CA HIS A 7 -14.97 19.18 -9.24
C HIS A 7 -16.29 18.86 -10.00
N PRO A 8 -16.33 19.02 -11.34
CA PRO A 8 -17.58 18.94 -12.08
C PRO A 8 -17.94 17.54 -12.56
N LEU A 9 -17.00 16.58 -12.48
CA LEU A 9 -17.22 15.21 -12.94
C LEU A 9 -17.64 14.33 -11.76
N ALA A 10 -18.64 13.48 -11.97
CA ALA A 10 -18.94 12.43 -11.01
C ALA A 10 -17.84 11.34 -11.09
N PRO A 11 -17.46 10.72 -9.95
CA PRO A 11 -16.50 9.62 -9.97
C PRO A 11 -16.99 8.49 -10.87
N TRP A 12 -16.09 7.94 -11.67
CA TRP A 12 -16.35 6.70 -12.41
C TRP A 12 -15.93 5.55 -11.53
N ILE A 13 -16.85 5.06 -10.70
CA ILE A 13 -16.64 3.94 -9.78
C ILE A 13 -17.82 3.00 -9.92
N TRP A 14 -17.53 1.70 -10.01
CA TRP A 14 -18.52 0.62 -10.04
C TRP A 14 -18.24 -0.37 -8.91
N HIS A 15 -19.23 -1.18 -8.56
CA HIS A 15 -19.10 -2.16 -7.46
C HIS A 15 -17.96 -3.17 -7.68
N ASP A 16 -17.69 -3.49 -8.94
CA ASP A 16 -16.71 -4.45 -9.43
C ASP A 16 -15.43 -3.78 -9.95
N SER A 17 -15.24 -2.48 -9.70
CA SER A 17 -13.95 -1.83 -9.93
C SER A 17 -12.88 -2.45 -9.04
N GLU A 18 -11.75 -2.84 -9.61
CA GLU A 18 -10.62 -3.48 -8.92
C GLU A 18 -9.47 -2.51 -8.65
N VAL A 19 -9.35 -1.48 -9.50
CA VAL A 19 -8.31 -0.47 -9.39
C VAL A 19 -8.94 0.92 -9.41
N LEU A 20 -8.47 1.82 -8.53
CA LEU A 20 -8.82 3.24 -8.59
C LEU A 20 -7.62 4.07 -9.04
N ILE A 21 -7.79 4.87 -10.07
CA ILE A 21 -6.79 5.85 -10.53
C ILE A 21 -7.24 7.25 -10.12
N LEU A 22 -6.36 7.95 -9.41
CA LEU A 22 -6.54 9.29 -8.87
C LEU A 22 -5.67 10.31 -9.61
N GLY A 23 -6.31 11.31 -10.21
CA GLY A 23 -5.67 12.55 -10.63
C GLY A 23 -5.68 13.62 -9.54
N THR A 24 -5.24 14.83 -9.89
CA THR A 24 -5.29 15.99 -8.99
C THR A 24 -6.64 16.68 -9.02
N LEU A 25 -6.98 17.23 -10.18
CA LEU A 25 -8.23 17.91 -10.51
C LEU A 25 -8.38 17.90 -12.04
N PRO A 26 -9.60 17.76 -12.61
CA PRO A 26 -9.75 17.68 -14.06
C PRO A 26 -9.33 18.98 -14.73
N SER A 27 -8.51 18.91 -15.78
CA SER A 27 -8.07 20.08 -16.58
C SER A 27 -9.24 20.87 -17.19
N PRO A 28 -9.06 22.14 -17.62
CA PRO A 28 -10.11 22.91 -18.30
C PRO A 28 -10.77 22.16 -19.46
N GLU A 29 -9.98 21.43 -20.24
CA GLU A 29 -10.49 20.65 -21.37
C GLU A 29 -11.24 19.40 -20.91
N SER A 30 -10.75 18.71 -19.88
CA SER A 30 -11.47 17.59 -19.25
C SER A 30 -12.86 18.02 -18.76
N ARG A 31 -12.94 19.19 -18.12
CA ARG A 31 -14.19 19.77 -17.62
C ARG A 31 -15.14 20.13 -18.75
N ARG A 32 -14.66 20.80 -19.80
CA ARG A 32 -15.46 21.15 -20.99
C ARG A 32 -16.06 19.93 -21.68
N ARG A 33 -15.28 18.84 -21.76
CA ARG A 33 -15.67 17.61 -22.45
C ARG A 33 -16.45 16.62 -21.60
N GLY A 34 -16.58 16.85 -20.28
CA GLY A 34 -17.17 15.86 -19.38
C GLY A 34 -16.34 14.56 -19.29
N LEU A 35 -15.02 14.63 -19.51
CA LEU A 35 -14.16 13.46 -19.72
C LEU A 35 -12.88 13.59 -18.88
N TYR A 36 -12.64 12.61 -18.00
CA TYR A 36 -11.35 12.46 -17.33
C TYR A 36 -10.21 12.40 -18.35
N TYR A 37 -9.12 13.12 -18.08
CA TYR A 37 -7.97 13.23 -18.99
C TYR A 37 -8.33 13.66 -20.43
N GLY A 38 -9.38 14.46 -20.60
CA GLY A 38 -9.93 14.84 -21.91
C GLY A 38 -9.10 15.81 -22.75
N HIS A 39 -7.92 16.28 -22.32
CA HIS A 39 -7.09 17.13 -23.17
C HIS A 39 -6.51 16.31 -24.35
N PRO A 40 -6.58 16.75 -25.63
CA PRO A 40 -6.14 15.96 -26.79
C PRO A 40 -4.68 15.49 -26.74
N GLN A 41 -3.80 16.27 -26.10
CA GLN A 41 -2.39 15.91 -25.92
C GLN A 41 -2.11 15.11 -24.63
N ASN A 42 -3.13 14.87 -23.80
CA ASN A 42 -3.00 13.99 -22.63
C ASN A 42 -2.89 12.55 -23.10
N ARG A 43 -1.97 11.81 -22.49
CA ARG A 43 -1.55 10.49 -22.95
C ARG A 43 -2.21 9.34 -22.18
N PHE A 44 -3.13 9.63 -21.27
CA PHE A 44 -3.78 8.62 -20.43
C PHE A 44 -4.52 7.57 -21.26
N TRP A 45 -5.48 8.00 -22.10
CA TRP A 45 -6.25 7.08 -22.94
C TRP A 45 -5.40 6.36 -24.01
N PRO A 46 -4.47 7.02 -24.72
CA PRO A 46 -3.51 6.33 -25.58
C PRO A 46 -2.68 5.27 -24.84
N THR A 47 -2.22 5.58 -23.62
CA THR A 47 -1.45 4.65 -22.78
C THR A 47 -2.29 3.44 -22.40
N LEU A 48 -3.53 3.62 -21.91
CA LEU A 48 -4.40 2.50 -21.58
C LEU A 48 -4.76 1.66 -22.81
N ALA A 49 -5.05 2.30 -23.95
CA ALA A 49 -5.33 1.59 -25.19
C ALA A 49 -4.18 0.68 -25.61
N ARG A 50 -2.93 1.19 -25.54
CA ARG A 50 -1.73 0.39 -25.80
C ARG A 50 -1.51 -0.70 -24.76
N LEU A 51 -1.75 -0.41 -23.49
CA LEU A 51 -1.64 -1.36 -22.40
C LEU A 51 -2.57 -2.56 -22.63
N PHE A 52 -3.84 -2.32 -22.95
CA PHE A 52 -4.83 -3.38 -23.18
C PHE A 52 -4.84 -3.93 -24.61
N LYS A 53 -4.02 -3.38 -25.52
CA LYS A 53 -3.94 -3.76 -26.94
C LYS A 53 -5.28 -3.59 -27.67
N GLU A 54 -5.96 -2.48 -27.39
CA GLU A 54 -7.26 -2.14 -27.95
C GLU A 54 -7.24 -0.77 -28.64
N PRO A 55 -8.23 -0.48 -29.51
CA PRO A 55 -8.38 0.87 -30.08
C PRO A 55 -8.58 1.91 -28.98
N GLN A 56 -8.00 3.10 -29.19
CA GLN A 56 -8.16 4.20 -28.24
C GLN A 56 -9.63 4.66 -28.17
N PRO A 57 -10.24 4.74 -26.97
CA PRO A 57 -11.53 5.38 -26.82
C PRO A 57 -11.39 6.91 -26.99
N LEU A 58 -12.28 7.52 -27.78
CA LEU A 58 -12.15 8.93 -28.19
C LEU A 58 -13.12 9.89 -27.49
N HIS A 59 -14.26 9.40 -27.02
CA HIS A 59 -15.37 10.19 -26.47
C HIS A 59 -15.74 9.72 -25.07
N ALA A 60 -16.45 10.56 -24.31
CA ALA A 60 -16.74 10.33 -22.90
C ALA A 60 -17.36 8.94 -22.62
N ASP A 61 -18.39 8.56 -23.37
CA ASP A 61 -19.07 7.27 -23.19
C ASP A 61 -18.15 6.09 -23.51
N ALA A 62 -17.39 6.17 -24.61
CA ALA A 62 -16.45 5.12 -24.98
C ALA A 62 -15.33 4.97 -23.94
N CYS A 63 -14.82 6.08 -23.40
CA CYS A 63 -13.83 6.08 -22.34
C CYS A 63 -14.39 5.49 -21.03
N ARG A 64 -15.65 5.81 -20.70
CA ARG A 64 -16.33 5.30 -19.52
C ARG A 64 -16.59 3.79 -19.62
N GLU A 65 -17.06 3.31 -20.76
CA GLU A 65 -17.27 1.88 -21.01
C GLU A 65 -15.95 1.11 -21.07
N PHE A 66 -14.90 1.70 -21.64
CA PHE A 66 -13.55 1.14 -21.60
C PHE A 66 -13.08 0.95 -20.14
N ALA A 67 -13.16 2.01 -19.33
CA ALA A 67 -12.77 1.98 -17.93
C ALA A 67 -13.59 0.93 -17.14
N LYS A 68 -14.91 0.90 -17.35
CA LYS A 68 -15.83 -0.05 -16.71
C LYS A 68 -15.47 -1.50 -17.02
N ARG A 69 -15.32 -1.84 -18.30
CA ARG A 69 -15.02 -3.22 -18.73
C ARG A 69 -13.67 -3.72 -18.24
N HIS A 70 -12.70 -2.82 -18.10
CA HIS A 70 -11.39 -3.13 -17.53
C HIS A 70 -11.34 -2.98 -16.01
N LYS A 71 -12.48 -2.73 -15.34
CA LYS A 71 -12.61 -2.58 -13.88
C LYS A 71 -11.73 -1.47 -13.29
N ILE A 72 -11.47 -0.44 -14.09
CA ILE A 72 -10.69 0.74 -13.71
C ILE A 72 -11.65 1.85 -13.30
N ALA A 73 -11.64 2.20 -12.02
CA ALA A 73 -12.28 3.38 -11.50
C ALA A 73 -11.40 4.64 -11.70
N LEU A 74 -12.02 5.79 -11.96
CA LEU A 74 -11.35 7.09 -12.12
C LEU A 74 -11.97 8.14 -11.20
N TRP A 75 -11.11 8.88 -10.51
CA TRP A 75 -11.48 10.11 -9.80
C TRP A 75 -10.27 11.03 -9.62
N ASP A 76 -10.42 12.04 -8.76
CA ASP A 76 -9.37 13.01 -8.44
C ASP A 76 -9.33 13.24 -6.92
N VAL A 77 -8.18 13.67 -6.39
CA VAL A 77 -8.01 13.88 -4.94
C VAL A 77 -8.72 15.14 -4.42
N PHE A 78 -8.87 16.17 -5.25
CA PHE A 78 -9.49 17.44 -4.86
C PHE A 78 -10.97 17.51 -5.26
N ALA A 79 -11.83 17.79 -4.28
CA ALA A 79 -13.24 18.15 -4.47
C ALA A 79 -13.37 19.60 -4.97
N GLN A 80 -12.48 20.47 -4.50
CA GLN A 80 -12.44 21.88 -4.86
C GLN A 80 -11.00 22.41 -4.73
N ALA A 81 -10.59 23.35 -5.58
CA ALA A 81 -9.36 24.10 -5.37
C ALA A 81 -9.33 25.41 -6.18
N ASP A 82 -8.55 26.38 -5.71
CA ASP A 82 -8.15 27.53 -6.50
C ASP A 82 -6.96 27.17 -7.38
N ILE A 83 -7.12 27.23 -8.71
CA ILE A 83 -6.08 26.84 -9.67
C ILE A 83 -6.00 27.84 -10.83
N ASP A 84 -4.78 28.07 -11.34
CA ASP A 84 -4.57 28.76 -12.62
C ASP A 84 -4.48 27.73 -13.76
N GLY A 85 -5.53 27.67 -14.58
CA GLY A 85 -5.61 26.72 -15.70
C GLY A 85 -5.64 25.26 -15.25
N ALA A 86 -4.52 24.56 -15.50
CA ALA A 86 -4.28 23.14 -15.16
C ALA A 86 -2.93 22.95 -14.43
N ASP A 87 -2.33 24.02 -13.93
CA ASP A 87 -1.03 23.97 -13.27
C ASP A 87 -1.19 23.62 -11.79
N ASP A 88 -0.82 22.40 -11.43
CA ASP A 88 -0.90 21.87 -10.06
C ASP A 88 -0.06 22.68 -9.06
N SER A 89 1.02 23.36 -9.49
CA SER A 89 1.86 24.19 -8.61
C SER A 89 1.12 25.43 -8.09
N SER A 90 0.09 25.85 -8.83
CA SER A 90 -0.74 27.00 -8.51
C SER A 90 -1.87 26.72 -7.51
N ILE A 91 -2.12 25.43 -7.19
CA ILE A 91 -3.22 24.99 -6.33
C ILE A 91 -3.15 25.64 -4.94
N ARG A 92 -4.24 26.26 -4.50
CA ARG A 92 -4.45 26.82 -3.15
C ARG A 92 -5.87 26.49 -2.66
N HIS A 93 -6.08 26.65 -1.35
CA HIS A 93 -7.40 26.47 -0.69
C HIS A 93 -8.14 25.20 -1.13
N ALA A 94 -7.42 24.08 -1.15
CA ALA A 94 -7.94 22.83 -1.68
C ALA A 94 -8.78 22.09 -0.64
N GLU A 95 -9.94 21.59 -1.08
CA GLU A 95 -10.79 20.67 -0.33
C GLU A 95 -10.66 19.27 -0.92
N LEU A 96 -10.62 18.25 -0.07
CA LEU A 96 -10.38 16.87 -0.47
C LEU A 96 -11.69 16.13 -0.77
N ASN A 97 -11.65 15.23 -1.75
CA ASN A 97 -12.70 14.24 -1.94
C ASN A 97 -12.70 13.20 -0.82
N ASN A 98 -13.87 12.68 -0.45
CA ASN A 98 -13.97 11.59 0.53
C ASN A 98 -13.76 10.22 -0.16
N ILE A 99 -12.49 9.89 -0.42
CA ILE A 99 -12.08 8.63 -1.06
C ILE A 99 -12.52 7.41 -0.23
N PRO A 100 -12.29 7.33 1.10
CA PRO A 100 -12.70 6.17 1.91
C PRO A 100 -14.18 5.84 1.77
N ALA A 101 -15.06 6.85 1.78
CA ALA A 101 -16.50 6.65 1.63
C ALA A 101 -16.89 6.14 0.24
N LYS A 102 -16.13 6.44 -0.81
CA LYS A 102 -16.44 6.04 -2.19
C LYS A 102 -15.92 4.66 -2.57
N ILE A 103 -14.84 4.20 -1.95
CA ILE A 103 -14.30 2.85 -2.17
C ILE A 103 -14.94 1.82 -1.24
N LYS A 104 -15.66 2.24 -0.21
CA LYS A 104 -16.36 1.32 0.69
C LYS A 104 -17.38 0.46 -0.08
N GLY A 105 -17.25 -0.86 0.01
CA GLY A 105 -18.15 -1.81 -0.62
C GLY A 105 -17.89 -2.04 -2.12
N THR A 106 -16.77 -1.56 -2.66
CA THR A 106 -16.28 -1.94 -3.99
C THR A 106 -15.26 -3.07 -3.90
N ALA A 107 -14.89 -3.63 -5.06
CA ALA A 107 -13.80 -4.59 -5.18
C ALA A 107 -12.41 -3.96 -5.32
N ILE A 108 -12.26 -2.65 -5.00
CA ILE A 108 -11.00 -1.94 -5.24
C ILE A 108 -9.92 -2.51 -4.32
N GLY A 109 -8.90 -3.10 -4.92
CA GLY A 109 -7.75 -3.70 -4.25
C GLY A 109 -6.48 -2.86 -4.34
N HIS A 110 -6.41 -1.87 -5.24
CA HIS A 110 -5.22 -1.03 -5.42
C HIS A 110 -5.58 0.40 -5.86
N ILE A 111 -4.80 1.38 -5.37
CA ILE A 111 -4.95 2.79 -5.72
C ILE A 111 -3.71 3.29 -6.48
N PHE A 112 -3.89 3.88 -7.66
CA PHE A 112 -2.81 4.55 -8.38
C PHE A 112 -3.00 6.06 -8.40
N CYS A 113 -1.96 6.82 -8.06
CA CYS A 113 -1.98 8.28 -8.18
C CYS A 113 -1.22 8.71 -9.42
N THR A 114 -1.85 9.41 -10.36
CA THR A 114 -1.17 9.93 -11.57
C THR A 114 -0.51 11.27 -11.28
N GLY A 115 0.81 11.26 -11.07
CA GLY A 115 1.63 12.44 -10.81
C GLY A 115 1.86 12.75 -9.32
N GLN A 116 2.95 13.47 -9.06
CA GLN A 116 3.46 13.70 -7.70
C GLN A 116 2.47 14.43 -6.79
N LYS A 117 1.71 15.39 -7.32
CA LYS A 117 0.77 16.16 -6.51
C LYS A 117 -0.39 15.29 -5.98
N ALA A 118 -0.93 14.40 -6.82
CA ALA A 118 -1.95 13.44 -6.38
C ALA A 118 -1.39 12.47 -5.35
N TRP A 119 -0.18 11.95 -5.58
CA TRP A 119 0.52 11.03 -4.67
C TRP A 119 0.82 11.65 -3.31
N GLN A 120 1.42 12.83 -3.25
CA GLN A 120 1.71 13.54 -2.00
C GLN A 120 0.42 13.86 -1.23
N THR A 121 -0.63 14.27 -1.93
CA THR A 121 -1.94 14.51 -1.31
C THR A 121 -2.50 13.21 -0.75
N TYR A 122 -2.36 12.10 -1.47
CA TYR A 122 -2.82 10.80 -1.00
C TYR A 122 -2.06 10.33 0.24
N GLN A 123 -0.73 10.37 0.19
CA GLN A 123 0.12 9.97 1.31
C GLN A 123 -0.21 10.76 2.58
N ALA A 124 -0.34 12.08 2.47
CA ALA A 124 -0.57 12.95 3.61
C ALA A 124 -1.96 12.80 4.27
N ASN A 125 -2.95 12.22 3.59
CA ASN A 125 -4.35 12.23 4.06
C ASN A 125 -4.97 10.84 4.19
N TRP A 126 -4.47 9.84 3.45
CA TRP A 126 -5.13 8.53 3.36
C TRP A 126 -4.22 7.32 3.51
N ALA A 127 -2.89 7.45 3.45
CA ALA A 127 -1.99 6.29 3.55
C ALA A 127 -2.19 5.49 4.85
N ASP A 128 -2.45 6.16 5.97
CA ASP A 128 -2.64 5.51 7.27
C ASP A 128 -4.09 5.07 7.55
N THR A 129 -5.05 5.48 6.70
CA THR A 129 -6.49 5.24 6.95
C THR A 129 -7.14 4.33 5.90
N ILE A 130 -6.54 4.20 4.72
CA ILE A 130 -6.95 3.27 3.68
C ILE A 130 -5.99 2.09 3.69
N ASP A 131 -6.49 0.94 4.13
CA ASP A 131 -5.76 -0.34 4.15
C ASP A 131 -5.77 -0.99 2.75
N LEU A 132 -5.26 -0.26 1.75
CA LEU A 132 -5.05 -0.75 0.39
C LEU A 132 -3.68 -0.32 -0.10
N PRO A 133 -2.98 -1.16 -0.89
CA PRO A 133 -1.76 -0.76 -1.55
C PRO A 133 -2.02 0.43 -2.48
N ALA A 134 -1.07 1.37 -2.49
CA ALA A 134 -1.11 2.53 -3.36
C ALA A 134 0.22 2.75 -4.07
N SER A 135 0.20 3.23 -5.31
CA SER A 135 1.41 3.47 -6.10
C SER A 135 1.36 4.76 -6.91
N LEU A 136 2.52 5.41 -7.05
CA LEU A 136 2.70 6.56 -7.93
C LEU A 136 2.84 6.09 -9.38
N LEU A 137 2.03 6.65 -10.27
CA LEU A 137 2.20 6.56 -11.72
C LEU A 137 2.74 7.87 -12.29
N PRO A 138 3.57 7.82 -13.35
CA PRO A 138 3.96 9.02 -14.07
C PRO A 138 2.75 9.80 -14.58
N SER A 139 2.80 11.13 -14.48
CA SER A 139 1.72 11.97 -15.00
C SER A 139 1.60 11.81 -16.52
N PRO A 140 0.40 11.54 -17.06
CA PRO A 140 0.16 11.44 -18.50
C PRO A 140 0.05 12.80 -19.19
N SER A 141 0.15 13.91 -18.43
CA SER A 141 0.13 15.29 -18.94
C SER A 141 1.22 15.51 -20.01
N PRO A 142 0.95 16.33 -21.04
CA PRO A 142 1.98 16.72 -22.01
C PRO A 142 3.18 17.42 -21.35
N ALA A 143 2.98 18.11 -20.22
CA ALA A 143 4.07 18.76 -19.47
C ALA A 143 5.15 17.75 -19.00
N ASN A 144 4.76 16.49 -18.80
CA ASN A 144 5.66 15.44 -18.33
C ASN A 144 6.29 14.62 -19.48
N ARG A 145 6.11 15.04 -20.75
CA ARG A 145 6.58 14.28 -21.92
C ARG A 145 8.10 14.21 -22.05
N ALA A 146 8.82 15.22 -21.55
CA ALA A 146 10.28 15.23 -21.54
C ALA A 146 10.86 14.18 -20.58
N HIS A 147 10.22 13.96 -19.42
CA HIS A 147 10.66 12.97 -18.43
C HIS A 147 10.13 11.57 -18.72
N TRP A 148 8.96 11.48 -19.34
CA TRP A 148 8.31 10.22 -19.70
C TRP A 148 7.94 10.23 -21.17
N PRO A 149 8.84 9.76 -22.06
CA PRO A 149 8.56 9.67 -23.49
C PRO A 149 7.38 8.76 -23.81
N ASP A 150 6.75 8.96 -24.97
CA ASP A 150 5.53 8.23 -25.37
C ASP A 150 5.76 6.71 -25.51
N ALA A 151 7.00 6.29 -25.74
CA ALA A 151 7.37 4.88 -25.77
C ALA A 151 7.45 4.23 -24.37
N ALA A 152 7.83 4.99 -23.34
CA ALA A 152 8.12 4.49 -22.00
C ALA A 152 6.95 4.65 -21.02
N LEU A 153 6.07 5.63 -21.24
CA LEU A 153 4.91 5.87 -20.39
C LEU A 153 4.00 4.62 -20.27
N PRO A 154 3.70 3.86 -21.35
CA PRO A 154 2.92 2.63 -21.25
C PRO A 154 3.55 1.56 -20.38
N ASP A 155 4.88 1.43 -20.39
CA ASP A 155 5.60 0.42 -19.61
C ASP A 155 5.46 0.68 -18.11
N ALA A 156 5.47 1.95 -17.69
CA ALA A 156 5.22 2.33 -16.30
C ALA A 156 3.78 2.08 -15.82
N TYR A 157 2.83 1.92 -16.75
CA TYR A 157 1.42 1.64 -16.44
C TYR A 157 1.14 0.13 -16.44
N THR A 158 2.13 -0.73 -16.72
CA THR A 158 1.94 -2.18 -16.74
C THR A 158 1.53 -2.75 -15.39
N VAL A 159 1.98 -2.14 -14.30
CA VAL A 159 1.60 -2.47 -12.90
C VAL A 159 0.08 -2.43 -12.66
N ILE A 160 -0.69 -1.69 -13.48
CA ILE A 160 -2.16 -1.73 -13.41
C ILE A 160 -2.67 -3.13 -13.72
N LYS A 161 -2.06 -3.86 -14.66
CA LYS A 161 -2.48 -5.23 -15.00
C LYS A 161 -2.21 -6.21 -13.88
N ASP A 162 -1.13 -6.02 -13.13
CA ASP A 162 -0.78 -6.88 -12.00
C ASP A 162 -1.75 -6.66 -10.84
N ALA A 163 -2.21 -5.42 -10.66
CA ALA A 163 -3.25 -5.08 -9.69
C ALA A 163 -4.65 -5.56 -10.10
N LEU A 164 -4.94 -5.62 -11.41
CA LEU A 164 -6.20 -6.18 -11.92
C LEU A 164 -6.24 -7.69 -11.72
N HIS A 165 -7.41 -8.20 -11.36
CA HIS A 165 -7.70 -9.60 -11.03
C HIS A 165 -6.97 -10.13 -9.78
N THR A 166 -6.21 -9.28 -9.09
CA THR A 166 -5.75 -9.56 -7.73
C THR A 166 -6.94 -9.35 -6.80
N PRO A 167 -7.35 -10.35 -6.00
CA PRO A 167 -8.44 -10.16 -5.03
C PRO A 167 -8.11 -8.96 -4.15
N ALA A 168 -9.08 -8.08 -3.91
CA ALA A 168 -8.91 -7.02 -2.92
C ALA A 168 -8.40 -7.65 -1.61
N PRO A 169 -7.34 -7.10 -1.00
CA PRO A 169 -6.80 -7.66 0.22
C PRO A 169 -7.92 -7.76 1.25
N PHE A 170 -7.95 -8.86 1.98
CA PHE A 170 -8.89 -8.97 3.10
C PHE A 170 -8.59 -7.81 4.06
N PRO A 171 -9.58 -6.98 4.45
CA PRO A 171 -9.32 -5.84 5.32
C PRO A 171 -8.62 -6.28 6.60
N GLY A 172 -7.50 -5.64 6.93
CA GLY A 172 -6.62 -5.99 8.05
C GLY A 172 -5.53 -7.02 7.72
N GLY A 173 -5.46 -7.55 6.49
CA GLY A 173 -4.44 -8.49 6.06
C GLY A 173 -3.14 -7.79 5.64
N ARG A 174 -2.06 -7.98 6.41
CA ARG A 174 -0.72 -7.47 6.09
C ARG A 174 0.26 -8.60 5.74
N ASN A 175 1.31 -8.27 4.99
CA ASN A 175 2.38 -9.21 4.64
C ASN A 175 3.46 -9.23 5.75
N LEU A 176 3.71 -10.39 6.37
CA LEU A 176 4.72 -10.54 7.43
C LEU A 176 6.16 -10.28 6.95
N PHE A 177 6.41 -10.45 5.65
CA PHE A 177 7.71 -10.22 5.02
C PHE A 177 7.91 -8.77 4.56
N ASP A 178 6.90 -7.92 4.68
CA ASP A 178 7.04 -6.51 4.36
C ASP A 178 7.80 -5.78 5.48
N LEU A 179 8.98 -5.29 5.12
CA LEU A 179 9.88 -4.54 6.00
C LEU A 179 9.76 -3.02 5.76
N SER A 180 8.86 -2.55 4.90
CA SER A 180 8.70 -1.13 4.59
C SER A 180 8.34 -0.21 5.77
N PRO A 181 7.61 -0.64 6.84
CA PRO A 181 7.40 0.21 8.00
C PRO A 181 8.61 0.23 8.96
N LEU A 182 9.68 -0.49 8.66
CA LEU A 182 10.79 -0.71 9.57
C LEU A 182 11.90 0.31 9.32
N ASP A 183 12.27 1.02 10.38
CA ASP A 183 13.42 1.89 10.39
C ASP A 183 14.70 1.03 10.39
N ALA A 184 15.56 1.19 9.37
CA ALA A 184 16.74 0.36 9.19
C ALA A 184 17.78 0.56 10.32
N ASP A 185 17.69 1.67 11.05
CA ASP A 185 18.62 2.07 12.10
C ASP A 185 18.13 1.71 13.52
N GLN A 186 16.98 1.05 13.67
CA GLN A 186 16.44 0.68 14.98
C GLN A 186 16.90 -0.71 15.45
N ALA A 187 16.91 -0.87 16.77
CA ALA A 187 17.04 -2.15 17.47
C ALA A 187 15.94 -3.14 17.03
N GLU A 188 16.00 -4.37 17.55
CA GLU A 188 14.99 -5.41 17.31
C GLU A 188 13.56 -4.85 17.32
N GLN A 189 12.82 -5.09 16.24
CA GLN A 189 11.48 -4.54 16.05
C GLN A 189 10.44 -5.59 16.37
N VAL A 190 9.56 -5.25 17.31
CA VAL A 190 8.44 -6.09 17.74
C VAL A 190 7.14 -5.40 17.35
N GLU A 191 6.33 -6.07 16.53
CA GLU A 191 5.01 -5.62 16.12
C GLU A 191 3.95 -6.57 16.68
N VAL A 192 3.04 -6.07 17.52
CA VAL A 192 1.87 -6.83 17.98
C VAL A 192 0.86 -6.90 16.85
N LEU A 193 0.67 -8.08 16.28
CA LEU A 193 -0.26 -8.32 15.17
C LEU A 193 -1.70 -8.46 15.67
N GLN A 194 -1.87 -9.11 16.83
CA GLN A 194 -3.17 -9.33 17.47
C GLN A 194 -2.98 -9.62 18.96
N GLU A 195 -3.88 -9.13 19.81
CA GLU A 195 -3.88 -9.45 21.23
C GLU A 195 -5.30 -9.45 21.80
N ASP A 196 -5.61 -10.43 22.64
CA ASP A 196 -6.80 -10.44 23.50
C ASP A 196 -6.50 -11.04 24.89
N ALA A 197 -7.52 -11.44 25.65
CA ALA A 197 -7.36 -12.00 26.98
C ALA A 197 -6.69 -13.39 27.02
N GLY A 198 -6.71 -14.15 25.92
CA GLY A 198 -6.16 -15.50 25.84
C GLY A 198 -4.83 -15.62 25.09
N TRP A 199 -4.54 -14.72 24.15
CA TRP A 199 -3.37 -14.82 23.29
C TRP A 199 -2.83 -13.46 22.84
N ARG A 200 -1.54 -13.46 22.48
CA ARG A 200 -0.84 -12.36 21.83
C ARG A 200 -0.01 -12.94 20.68
N ILE A 201 -0.10 -12.34 19.50
CA ILE A 201 0.76 -12.67 18.36
C ILE A 201 1.63 -11.47 18.05
N GLU A 202 2.93 -11.73 17.94
CA GLU A 202 3.94 -10.75 17.58
C GLU A 202 4.69 -11.19 16.33
N ARG A 203 5.00 -10.22 15.47
CA ARG A 203 6.06 -10.34 14.48
C ARG A 203 7.30 -9.69 15.06
N ILE A 204 8.43 -10.39 14.99
CA ILE A 204 9.72 -9.84 15.45
C ILE A 204 10.68 -9.82 14.27
N VAL A 205 11.41 -8.72 14.09
CA VAL A 205 12.48 -8.60 13.09
C VAL A 205 13.78 -8.29 13.81
N SER A 206 14.68 -9.28 13.82
CA SER A 206 16.04 -9.16 14.35
C SER A 206 17.02 -8.91 13.19
N ARG A 207 18.12 -8.19 13.46
CA ARG A 207 19.17 -7.87 12.48
C ARG A 207 20.55 -8.23 13.02
N GLY A 208 20.73 -9.49 13.40
CA GLY A 208 21.91 -9.92 14.16
C GLY A 208 21.85 -9.63 15.66
N HIS A 209 20.68 -9.24 16.18
CA HIS A 209 20.47 -9.01 17.60
C HIS A 209 20.57 -10.32 18.40
N CYS A 210 21.11 -10.21 19.61
CA CYS A 210 21.16 -11.27 20.61
C CYS A 210 20.82 -10.68 22.00
N SER A 211 20.39 -11.54 22.91
CA SER A 211 20.17 -11.19 24.30
C SER A 211 21.50 -10.75 24.95
N PRO A 212 21.47 -9.79 25.90
CA PRO A 212 22.65 -9.41 26.67
C PRO A 212 23.33 -10.61 27.35
N GLU A 213 24.64 -10.51 27.58
CA GLU A 213 25.40 -11.58 28.23
C GLU A 213 24.79 -11.93 29.61
N GLY A 214 24.50 -13.22 29.81
CA GLY A 214 23.90 -13.73 31.05
C GLY A 214 22.39 -13.49 31.20
N PHE A 215 21.74 -12.78 30.27
CA PHE A 215 20.29 -12.59 30.30
C PHE A 215 19.56 -13.86 29.90
N LEU A 216 18.46 -14.17 30.59
CA LEU A 216 17.53 -15.25 30.26
C LEU A 216 16.09 -14.72 30.41
N TYR A 217 15.26 -14.93 29.40
CA TYR A 217 13.81 -14.74 29.48
C TYR A 217 13.21 -15.78 30.43
N ASP A 218 12.31 -15.34 31.32
CA ASP A 218 11.52 -16.19 32.20
C ASP A 218 10.12 -15.58 32.30
N GLN A 219 9.13 -16.21 31.67
CA GLN A 219 7.77 -15.68 31.54
C GLN A 219 6.74 -16.75 31.90
N ALA A 220 5.60 -16.31 32.43
CA ALA A 220 4.48 -17.18 32.81
C ALA A 220 3.67 -17.68 31.60
N ASP A 221 3.74 -16.95 30.49
CA ASP A 221 3.04 -17.30 29.26
C ASP A 221 3.72 -18.48 28.56
N CYS A 222 2.91 -19.26 27.85
CA CYS A 222 3.42 -20.30 26.97
C CYS A 222 3.69 -19.67 25.61
N GLU A 223 4.91 -19.78 25.10
CA GLU A 223 5.32 -19.18 23.83
C GLU A 223 5.54 -20.26 22.78
N TRP A 224 4.89 -20.13 21.64
CA TRP A 224 5.25 -20.86 20.42
C TRP A 224 5.89 -19.87 19.46
N VAL A 225 7.09 -20.18 18.97
CA VAL A 225 7.84 -19.29 18.08
C VAL A 225 8.26 -20.03 16.82
N ALA A 226 8.21 -19.36 15.67
CA ALA A 226 8.70 -19.87 14.40
C ALA A 226 9.59 -18.85 13.69
N VAL A 227 10.64 -19.33 13.02
CA VAL A 227 11.46 -18.51 12.11
C VAL A 227 10.83 -18.57 10.72
N LEU A 228 10.25 -17.46 10.28
CA LEU A 228 9.63 -17.33 8.96
C LEU A 228 10.66 -17.07 7.87
N ASP A 229 11.75 -16.39 8.19
CA ASP A 229 12.90 -16.18 7.31
C ASP A 229 14.19 -15.96 8.12
N GLY A 230 15.33 -16.42 7.59
CA GLY A 230 16.63 -16.35 8.25
C GLY A 230 16.97 -17.53 9.17
N ARG A 231 17.76 -17.27 10.20
CA ARG A 231 18.15 -18.25 11.22
C ARG A 231 18.28 -17.58 12.58
N ALA A 232 17.92 -18.33 13.61
CA ALA A 232 18.21 -17.97 14.97
C ALA A 232 18.77 -19.15 15.79
N ILE A 233 19.43 -18.82 16.89
CA ILE A 233 19.92 -19.80 17.86
C ILE A 233 19.45 -19.38 19.24
N LEU A 234 18.74 -20.29 19.91
CA LEU A 234 18.35 -20.14 21.32
C LEU A 234 19.30 -20.96 22.21
N ALA A 235 19.48 -20.53 23.45
CA ALA A 235 20.15 -21.31 24.50
C ALA A 235 19.28 -21.39 25.76
N ASP A 236 19.24 -22.55 26.42
CA ASP A 236 18.64 -22.67 27.75
C ASP A 236 19.63 -22.28 28.87
N ASP A 237 19.15 -22.30 30.11
CA ASP A 237 19.93 -22.01 31.31
C ASP A 237 21.05 -23.02 31.61
N THR A 238 21.10 -24.15 30.91
CA THR A 238 22.19 -25.12 30.95
C THR A 238 23.23 -24.91 29.83
N GLY A 239 22.96 -23.96 28.92
CA GLY A 239 23.79 -23.68 27.75
C GLY A 239 23.52 -24.61 26.56
N ARG A 240 22.49 -25.46 26.62
CA ARG A 240 22.11 -26.29 25.47
C ARG A 240 21.48 -25.39 24.41
N ARG A 241 21.92 -25.58 23.16
CA ARG A 241 21.53 -24.75 22.02
C ARG A 241 20.47 -25.41 21.15
N MET A 242 19.56 -24.60 20.64
CA MET A 242 18.57 -24.96 19.62
C MET A 242 18.76 -24.03 18.43
N VAL A 243 19.04 -24.58 17.25
CA VAL A 243 19.12 -23.83 15.99
C VAL A 243 17.76 -23.90 15.31
N LEU A 244 17.23 -22.75 14.93
CA LEU A 244 15.99 -22.59 14.18
C LEU A 244 16.33 -21.93 12.83
N ASN A 245 16.15 -22.65 11.73
CA ASN A 245 16.25 -22.13 10.38
C ASN A 245 14.86 -21.73 9.88
N THR A 246 14.77 -21.11 8.70
CA THR A 246 13.50 -20.85 8.01
C THR A 246 12.60 -22.09 8.00
N GLY A 247 11.40 -21.93 8.58
CA GLY A 247 10.38 -22.98 8.72
C GLY A 247 10.45 -23.79 10.02
N ASP A 248 11.54 -23.68 10.78
CA ASP A 248 11.65 -24.32 12.10
C ASP A 248 10.86 -23.55 13.16
N HIS A 249 10.36 -24.26 14.15
CA HIS A 249 9.59 -23.71 15.26
C HIS A 249 9.91 -24.39 16.59
N ALA A 250 9.61 -23.71 17.70
CA ALA A 250 9.79 -24.22 19.05
C ALA A 250 8.60 -23.87 19.93
N LEU A 251 8.30 -24.77 20.89
CA LEU A 251 7.43 -24.47 22.01
C LEU A 251 8.32 -24.21 23.23
N LEU A 252 8.14 -23.05 23.85
CA LEU A 252 8.79 -22.62 25.08
C LEU A 252 7.70 -22.61 26.17
N PRO A 253 7.61 -23.66 27.00
CA PRO A 253 6.63 -23.73 28.07
C PRO A 253 6.79 -22.57 29.07
N PRO A 254 5.77 -22.29 29.90
CA PRO A 254 5.89 -21.37 31.02
C PRO A 254 7.15 -21.63 31.83
N HIS A 255 7.86 -20.56 32.18
CA HIS A 255 9.12 -20.57 32.93
C HIS A 255 10.26 -21.36 32.28
N ARG A 256 10.18 -21.65 30.98
CA ARG A 256 11.33 -22.15 30.21
C ARG A 256 12.33 -21.02 30.03
N ARG A 257 13.34 -21.00 30.90
CA ARG A 257 14.44 -20.04 30.80
C ARG A 257 15.24 -20.24 29.52
N HIS A 258 15.38 -19.18 28.74
CA HIS A 258 16.12 -19.22 27.48
C HIS A 258 16.66 -17.83 27.09
N SER A 259 17.60 -17.78 26.16
CA SER A 259 18.11 -16.55 25.55
C SER A 259 18.27 -16.72 24.04
N VAL A 260 18.24 -15.61 23.31
CA VAL A 260 18.57 -15.57 21.89
C VAL A 260 20.06 -15.27 21.78
N ILE A 261 20.85 -16.20 21.25
CA ILE A 261 22.32 -16.05 21.22
C ILE A 261 22.87 -15.64 19.85
N ASP A 262 22.12 -15.85 18.78
CA ASP A 262 22.50 -15.47 17.40
C ASP A 262 21.26 -15.32 16.53
N THR A 263 21.24 -14.34 15.63
CA THR A 263 20.25 -14.19 14.56
C THR A 263 20.92 -13.76 13.26
N THR A 264 20.30 -14.04 12.11
CA THR A 264 20.71 -13.45 10.83
C THR A 264 20.20 -12.00 10.68
N ASP A 265 20.67 -11.30 9.65
CA ASP A 265 20.13 -10.00 9.24
C ASP A 265 19.52 -10.07 7.82
N PRO A 266 18.18 -10.01 7.69
CA PRO A 266 17.19 -10.06 8.77
C PRO A 266 16.96 -11.49 9.28
N CYS A 267 16.32 -11.61 10.45
CA CYS A 267 15.62 -12.80 10.90
C CYS A 267 14.19 -12.40 11.27
N ILE A 268 13.21 -13.03 10.62
CA ILE A 268 11.78 -12.72 10.81
C ILE A 268 11.16 -13.84 11.63
N TRP A 269 10.56 -13.49 12.76
CA TRP A 269 9.91 -14.41 13.66
C TRP A 269 8.40 -14.18 13.71
N LEU A 270 7.67 -15.26 13.98
CA LEU A 270 6.29 -15.21 14.45
C LEU A 270 6.24 -15.82 15.85
N ALA A 271 5.90 -15.02 16.85
CA ALA A 271 5.76 -15.45 18.23
C ALA A 271 4.29 -15.40 18.66
N CYS A 272 3.79 -16.53 19.17
CA CYS A 272 2.43 -16.70 19.65
C CYS A 272 2.49 -17.03 21.14
N PHE A 273 2.02 -16.10 21.96
CA PHE A 273 1.94 -16.26 23.41
C PHE A 273 0.52 -16.66 23.77
N ARG A 274 0.37 -17.79 24.46
CA ARG A 274 -0.87 -18.15 25.15
C ARG A 274 -0.74 -17.67 26.59
N LYS A 275 -1.58 -16.70 26.95
CA LYS A 275 -1.57 -16.07 28.27
C LYS A 275 -1.88 -17.10 29.33
N SER A 276 -1.15 -17.06 30.44
CA SER A 276 -1.52 -17.86 31.60
C SER A 276 -2.91 -17.42 32.06
N ALA A 277 -3.79 -18.38 32.37
CA ALA A 277 -5.05 -18.03 33.03
C ALA A 277 -4.66 -17.43 34.39
N GLU A 278 -5.01 -16.16 34.63
CA GLU A 278 -4.96 -15.60 35.98
C GLU A 278 -5.68 -16.59 36.90
N ALA A 279 -4.95 -17.11 37.90
CA ALA A 279 -5.50 -18.00 38.92
C ALA A 279 -6.43 -17.21 39.87
#